data_AF-A0A6B3FX94-F1
#
_entry.id   AF-A0A6B3FX94-F1
#
_cell.length_a   1.000
_cell.length_b   1.000
_cell.length_c   1.000
_cell.angle_alpha   90.00
_cell.angle_beta   90.00
_cell.angle_gamma   90.00
#
_symmetry.space_group_name_H-M   'P 1'
#
loop_
_entity.id
_entity.type
_entity.pdbx_description
1 polymer ?
#
loop_
_entity_poly.entity_id
_entity_poly.type
_entity_poly.pdbx_seq_one_letter_code
_entity_poly.pdbx_strand_id
1 'polypeptide(L)'
;RGSILNPKLQGDAYIEKNIHEVRKKEMDEAREILGVQQEWLGFVDSGLPEGDPLPPLPEGCFALEDPEVAAGRLVAKIRAFRPQVITTYDENGGYPHP
;
A
#
# COMPACT_ATOMS: atom_id res chain seq x y z
N ARG A 1 3.74 1.61 7.64
CA ARG A 1 2.65 1.39 8.58
C ARG A 1 2.04 0.03 8.27
N GLY A 2 1.07 -0.38 9.08
CA GLY A 2 0.39 -1.67 8.96
C GLY A 2 0.59 -2.53 10.20
N SER A 3 -0.44 -3.29 10.54
CA SER A 3 -0.44 -4.24 11.64
C SER A 3 0.01 -5.63 11.16
N ILE A 4 0.57 -6.43 12.07
CA ILE A 4 0.88 -7.84 11.79
C ILE A 4 -0.42 -8.65 11.90
N LEU A 5 -0.95 -9.08 10.76
CA LEU A 5 -2.21 -9.84 10.70
C LEU A 5 -2.00 -11.35 10.87
N ASN A 6 -0.80 -11.87 10.59
CA ASN A 6 -0.49 -13.28 10.79
C ASN A 6 -0.23 -13.55 12.27
N PRO A 7 -1.09 -14.31 12.99
CA PRO A 7 -0.92 -14.54 14.42
C PRO A 7 0.39 -15.24 14.77
N LYS A 8 0.98 -15.99 13.84
CA LYS A 8 2.27 -16.68 14.04
C LYS A 8 3.47 -15.73 14.09
N LEU A 9 3.30 -14.50 13.60
CA LEU A 9 4.35 -13.48 13.55
C LEU A 9 4.15 -12.38 14.62
N GLN A 10 3.04 -12.43 15.36
CA GLN A 10 2.78 -11.48 16.44
C GLN A 10 3.74 -11.71 17.61
N GLY A 11 4.28 -10.63 18.18
CA GLY A 11 5.28 -10.71 19.26
C GLY A 11 6.71 -10.97 18.77
N ASP A 12 6.94 -11.10 17.46
CA ASP A 12 8.30 -11.14 16.92
C ASP A 12 8.90 -9.72 16.94
N ALA A 13 9.84 -9.51 17.88
CA ALA A 13 10.46 -8.20 18.08
C ALA A 13 11.24 -7.68 16.86
N TYR A 14 11.77 -8.57 16.01
CA TYR A 14 12.44 -8.14 14.78
C TYR A 14 11.42 -7.66 13.76
N ILE A 15 10.32 -8.40 13.55
CA ILE A 15 9.28 -8.01 12.59
C ILE A 15 8.59 -6.73 13.04
N GLU A 16 8.21 -6.62 14.31
CA GLU A 16 7.55 -5.43 14.85
C GLU A 16 8.40 -4.16 14.68
N LYS A 17 9.72 -4.28 14.91
CA LYS A 17 10.64 -3.15 14.75
C LYS A 17 10.95 -2.82 13.29
N ASN A 18 10.92 -3.81 12.39
CA ASN A 18 11.42 -3.68 11.01
C ASN A 18 10.36 -4.00 9.95
N ILE A 19 9.07 -3.88 10.25
CA ILE A 19 7.97 -4.32 9.39
C ILE A 19 8.05 -3.77 7.96
N HIS A 20 8.52 -2.54 7.80
CA HIS A 20 8.72 -1.91 6.50
C HIS A 20 9.78 -2.62 5.65
N GLU A 21 10.91 -2.98 6.25
CA GLU A 21 11.99 -3.70 5.58
C GLU A 21 11.55 -5.12 5.25
N VAL A 22 10.86 -5.78 6.19
CA VAL A 22 10.31 -7.13 5.99
C VAL A 22 9.34 -7.14 4.81
N ARG A 23 8.33 -6.25 4.79
CA ARG A 23 7.36 -6.16 3.68
C ARG A 23 8.01 -5.82 2.35
N LYS A 24 9.10 -5.04 2.35
CA LYS A 24 9.85 -4.77 1.13
C LYS A 24 10.51 -6.05 0.60
N LYS A 25 11.15 -6.84 1.47
CA LYS A 25 11.75 -8.13 1.10
C LYS A 25 10.69 -9.14 0.62
N GLU A 26 9.55 -9.20 1.30
CA GLU A 26 8.41 -10.03 0.87
C GLU A 26 7.92 -9.65 -0.53
N MET A 27 7.81 -8.34 -0.83
CA MET A 27 7.43 -7.86 -2.15
C MET A 27 8.50 -8.14 -3.21
N ASP A 28 9.78 -7.98 -2.87
CA ASP A 28 10.91 -8.30 -3.75
C ASP A 28 10.90 -9.80 -4.11
N GLU A 29 10.70 -10.68 -3.14
CA GLU A 29 10.61 -12.13 -3.37
C GLU A 29 9.36 -12.51 -4.19
N ALA A 30 8.20 -11.95 -3.86
CA ALA A 30 6.97 -12.17 -4.62
C ALA A 30 7.12 -11.74 -6.08
N ARG A 31 7.82 -10.63 -6.33
CA ARG A 31 8.12 -10.15 -7.69
C ARG A 31 8.94 -11.16 -8.48
N GLU A 32 9.99 -11.74 -7.87
CA GLU A 32 10.82 -12.75 -8.53
C GLU A 32 10.02 -14.03 -8.82
N ILE A 33 9.21 -14.49 -7.86
CA ILE A 33 8.37 -15.69 -8.02
C ILE A 33 7.35 -15.52 -9.14
N LEU A 34 6.70 -14.35 -9.22
CA LEU A 34 5.68 -14.07 -10.22
C LEU A 34 6.25 -13.63 -11.57
N GLY A 35 7.54 -13.29 -11.63
CA GLY A 35 8.20 -12.79 -12.85
C GLY A 35 7.68 -11.45 -13.33
N VAL A 36 7.29 -10.56 -12.41
CA VAL A 36 6.69 -9.25 -12.74
C VAL A 36 7.67 -8.09 -12.53
N GLN A 37 7.39 -6.94 -13.12
CA GLN A 37 8.03 -5.68 -12.75
C GLN A 37 7.12 -4.90 -11.81
N GLN A 38 7.69 -4.23 -10.82
CA GLN A 38 6.95 -3.48 -9.80
C GLN A 38 7.56 -2.09 -9.62
N GLU A 39 6.70 -1.10 -9.41
CA GLU A 39 7.04 0.29 -9.20
C GLU A 39 6.32 0.82 -7.96
N TRP A 40 7.05 1.51 -7.07
CA TRP A 40 6.47 2.15 -5.90
C TRP A 40 6.04 3.57 -6.26
N LEU A 41 4.77 3.93 -6.02
CA LEU A 41 4.30 5.32 -6.17
C LEU A 41 4.81 6.25 -5.05
N GLY A 42 5.35 5.67 -3.98
CA GLY A 42 6.03 6.39 -2.90
C GLY A 42 5.08 7.09 -1.93
N PHE A 43 3.87 6.55 -1.73
CA PHE A 43 2.92 7.00 -0.72
C PHE A 43 2.93 6.09 0.50
N VAL A 44 2.57 6.65 1.65
CA VAL A 44 2.52 5.90 2.91
C VAL A 44 1.13 5.32 3.10
N ASP A 45 1.08 4.04 3.48
CA ASP A 45 -0.14 3.32 3.86
C ASP A 45 -0.96 4.09 4.92
N SER A 46 -2.27 4.21 4.67
CA SER A 46 -3.26 4.86 5.54
C SER A 46 -3.55 4.06 6.80
N GLY A 47 -3.42 2.73 6.72
CA GLY A 47 -3.98 1.81 7.70
C GLY A 47 -5.51 1.80 7.68
N LEU A 48 -6.09 0.84 8.40
CA LEU A 48 -7.52 0.72 8.61
C LEU A 48 -7.87 1.31 10.00
N PRO A 49 -8.62 2.42 10.09
CA PRO A 49 -9.05 2.93 11.39
C PRO A 49 -10.06 1.98 12.03
N GLU A 50 -9.96 1.81 13.35
CA GLU A 50 -10.86 1.00 14.16
C GLU A 50 -11.41 1.83 15.33
N GLY A 51 -12.67 1.60 15.72
CA GLY A 51 -13.34 2.31 16.81
C GLY A 51 -14.69 2.91 16.42
N ASP A 52 -15.41 3.46 17.41
CA ASP A 52 -16.66 4.20 17.20
C ASP A 52 -16.71 5.43 18.15
N PRO A 53 -16.58 6.68 17.64
CA PRO A 53 -16.37 7.03 16.23
C PRO A 53 -14.96 6.66 15.74
N LEU A 54 -14.80 6.56 14.41
CA LEU A 54 -13.48 6.30 13.81
C LEU A 54 -12.52 7.46 14.11
N PRO A 55 -11.26 7.17 14.49
CA PRO A 55 -10.24 8.20 14.61
C PRO A 55 -9.93 8.83 13.25
N PRO A 56 -9.40 10.06 13.21
CA PRO A 56 -8.91 10.65 11.97
C PRO A 56 -7.76 9.82 11.39
N LEU A 57 -7.62 9.85 10.07
CA LEU A 57 -6.51 9.20 9.38
C LEU A 57 -5.17 9.85 9.75
N PRO A 58 -4.07 9.09 9.75
CA PRO A 58 -2.76 9.65 10.10
C PRO A 58 -2.26 10.63 9.04
N GLU A 59 -1.66 11.74 9.49
CA GLU A 59 -1.07 12.73 8.59
C GLU A 59 -0.05 12.11 7.61
N GLY A 60 -0.04 12.63 6.38
CA GLY A 60 0.83 12.19 5.29
C GLY A 60 0.57 10.78 4.77
N CYS A 61 -0.60 10.19 5.06
CA CYS A 61 -1.01 8.95 4.41
C CYS A 61 -1.62 9.20 3.03
N PHE A 62 -1.60 8.15 2.20
CA PHE A 62 -2.11 8.18 0.84
C PHE A 62 -3.56 8.67 0.74
N ALA A 63 -4.44 8.23 1.64
CA ALA A 63 -5.85 8.60 1.61
C ALA A 63 -6.12 10.09 1.89
N LEU A 64 -5.14 10.81 2.43
CA LEU A 64 -5.23 12.25 2.68
C LEU A 64 -4.48 13.09 1.63
N GLU A 65 -3.85 12.47 0.64
CA GLU A 65 -3.15 13.18 -0.43
C GLU A 65 -4.14 13.92 -1.34
N ASP A 66 -3.68 15.03 -1.93
CA ASP A 66 -4.40 15.70 -3.01
C ASP A 66 -4.53 14.73 -4.20
N PRO A 67 -5.76 14.43 -4.67
CA PRO A 67 -5.98 13.55 -5.80
C PRO A 67 -5.19 13.93 -7.06
N GLU A 68 -4.97 15.22 -7.33
CA GLU A 68 -4.20 15.66 -8.49
C GLU A 68 -2.72 15.29 -8.36
N VAL A 69 -2.17 15.40 -7.15
CA VAL A 69 -0.78 15.02 -6.85
C VAL A 69 -0.62 13.50 -6.93
N ALA A 70 -1.54 12.75 -6.33
CA ALA A 70 -1.58 11.29 -6.35
C ALA A 70 -1.69 10.75 -7.79
N ALA A 71 -2.68 11.26 -8.53
CA ALA A 71 -2.90 10.89 -9.93
C ALA A 71 -1.71 11.27 -10.81
N GLY A 72 -1.07 12.42 -10.57
CA GLY A 72 0.10 12.86 -11.31
C GLY A 72 1.25 11.84 -11.34
N ARG A 73 1.55 11.20 -10.19
CA ARG A 73 2.58 10.15 -10.11
C ARG A 73 2.21 8.91 -10.92
N LEU A 74 0.95 8.49 -10.87
CA LEU A 74 0.46 7.35 -11.64
C LEU A 74 0.44 7.64 -13.15
N VAL A 75 -0.02 8.83 -13.55
CA VAL A 75 -0.06 9.27 -14.95
C VAL A 75 1.33 9.24 -15.58
N ALA A 76 2.37 9.66 -14.84
CA ALA A 76 3.75 9.58 -15.32
C ALA A 76 4.16 8.12 -15.66
N LYS A 77 3.81 7.16 -14.81
CA LYS A 77 4.11 5.73 -15.02
C LYS A 77 3.29 5.14 -16.16
N ILE A 78 2.00 5.45 -16.25
CA ILE A 78 1.14 5.02 -17.37
C ILE A 78 1.69 5.54 -18.70
N ARG A 79 2.12 6.80 -18.77
CA ARG A 79 2.68 7.38 -20.01
C ARG A 79 4.02 6.76 -20.40
N ALA A 80 4.85 6.40 -19.43
CA ALA A 80 6.12 5.72 -19.68
C ALA A 80 5.89 4.27 -20.16
N PHE A 81 5.04 3.53 -19.47
CA PHE A 81 4.79 2.11 -19.74
C PHE A 81 3.86 1.87 -20.93
N ARG A 82 2.91 2.78 -21.18
CA ARG A 82 1.86 2.70 -22.22
C ARG A 82 1.10 1.36 -22.21
N PRO A 83 0.45 1.00 -21.10
CA PRO A 83 -0.30 -0.25 -21.00
C PRO A 83 -1.49 -0.28 -21.95
N GLN A 84 -1.80 -1.44 -22.52
CA GLN A 84 -3.02 -1.66 -23.32
C GLN A 84 -4.23 -1.94 -22.42
N VAL A 85 -3.99 -2.50 -21.24
CA VAL A 85 -5.01 -2.87 -20.24
C VAL A 85 -4.57 -2.33 -18.89
N ILE A 86 -5.50 -1.72 -18.16
CA ILE A 86 -5.32 -1.27 -16.79
C ILE A 86 -6.45 -1.88 -15.96
N THR A 87 -6.09 -2.46 -14.82
CA THR A 87 -7.04 -2.99 -13.83
C THR A 87 -6.77 -2.36 -12.47
N THR A 88 -7.84 -2.15 -11.70
CA THR A 88 -7.79 -1.65 -10.32
C THR A 88 -9.06 -2.07 -9.58
N TYR A 89 -9.22 -1.64 -8.33
CA TYR A 89 -10.43 -1.89 -7.54
C TYR A 89 -11.67 -1.19 -8.13
N ASP A 90 -12.85 -1.55 -7.65
CA ASP A 90 -14.09 -0.82 -7.94
C ASP A 90 -14.18 0.50 -7.15
N GLU A 91 -15.27 1.25 -7.32
CA GLU A 91 -15.50 2.52 -6.63
C GLU A 91 -15.63 2.39 -5.10
N ASN A 92 -15.82 1.18 -4.59
CA ASN A 92 -15.90 0.89 -3.15
C ASN A 92 -14.57 0.35 -2.59
N GLY A 93 -13.55 0.16 -3.43
CA GLY A 93 -12.25 -0.38 -3.02
C GLY A 93 -12.23 -1.89 -2.75
N GLY A 94 -13.32 -2.61 -3.03
CA GLY A 94 -13.51 -4.03 -2.72
C GLY A 94 -13.76 -4.35 -1.24
N TYR A 95 -13.02 -3.75 -0.31
CA TYR A 95 -13.26 -3.79 1.14
C TYR A 95 -13.00 -2.40 1.74
N PRO A 96 -13.53 -2.05 2.93
CA PRO A 96 -13.65 -0.65 3.41
C PRO A 96 -12.33 -0.02 3.86
N HIS A 97 -11.20 -0.38 3.24
CA HIS A 97 -9.90 0.19 3.52
C HIS A 97 -9.75 1.53 2.79
N PRO A 98 -9.37 2.60 3.51
CA PRO A 98 -9.12 3.92 2.92
C PRO A 98 -7.83 3.98 2.10
#